data_AF-A0A497LHJ5-F1
#
_entry.id   AF-A0A497LHJ5-F1
#
_cell.length_a   1.000
_cell.length_b   1.000
_cell.length_c   1.000
_cell.angle_alpha   90.00
_cell.angle_beta   90.00
_cell.angle_gamma   90.00
#
_symmetry.space_group_name_H-M   'P 1'
#
loop_
_entity.id
_entity.type
_entity.pdbx_description
1 polymer ?
#
loop_
_entity_poly.entity_id
_entity_poly.type
_entity_poly.pdbx_seq_one_letter_code
_entity_poly.pdbx_strand_id
1 'polypeptide(L)'
;MKNRQTELIIAMPSKGRLRRPTVRLLSKAGISPSNEHARSLYSPTVIPWLSIVAFRASDIPRLVESGAADLGITGYDFMVESGAKVQELLDLQYGFSKMVLAVPEGSKISSPKDLKAKVRIATKFPSIARRYLKAKGV
;
A
#
# COMPACT_ATOMS: atom_id res chain seq x y z
N MET A 1 -20.02 -20.71 -13.59
CA MET A 1 -19.49 -19.53 -12.87
C MET A 1 -19.83 -19.72 -11.40
N LYS A 2 -18.85 -19.88 -10.49
CA LYS A 2 -19.12 -20.14 -9.06
C LYS A 2 -19.77 -18.91 -8.43
N ASN A 3 -20.89 -19.10 -7.73
CA ASN A 3 -21.56 -18.08 -6.91
C ASN A 3 -20.57 -17.47 -5.91
N ARG A 4 -20.26 -16.18 -6.06
CA ARG A 4 -19.33 -15.40 -5.22
C ARG A 4 -19.95 -14.94 -3.89
N GLN A 5 -21.10 -15.49 -3.49
CA GLN A 5 -22.00 -14.85 -2.52
C GLN A 5 -21.60 -14.95 -1.04
N THR A 6 -20.49 -15.60 -0.67
CA THR A 6 -20.15 -15.82 0.75
C THR A 6 -18.66 -15.76 1.11
N GLU A 7 -17.77 -15.32 0.21
CA GLU A 7 -16.34 -15.26 0.51
C GLU A 7 -15.80 -13.83 0.47
N LEU A 8 -15.22 -13.39 1.58
CA LEU A 8 -14.51 -12.12 1.73
C LEU A 8 -13.01 -12.33 1.53
N ILE A 9 -12.39 -11.46 0.73
CA ILE A 9 -10.97 -11.51 0.41
C ILE A 9 -10.23 -10.28 0.96
N ILE A 10 -9.25 -10.52 1.83
CA ILE A 10 -8.33 -9.47 2.32
C ILE A 10 -7.01 -9.55 1.56
N ALA A 11 -6.66 -8.49 0.84
CA ALA A 11 -5.34 -8.32 0.26
C ALA A 11 -4.34 -7.81 1.31
N MET A 12 -3.17 -8.45 1.40
CA MET A 12 -2.08 -8.04 2.28
C MET A 12 -0.73 -7.95 1.54
N PRO A 13 0.27 -7.26 2.10
CA PRO A 13 1.58 -7.15 1.47
C PRO A 13 2.31 -8.50 1.38
N SER A 14 2.72 -8.89 0.17
CA SER A 14 3.43 -10.15 -0.11
C SER A 14 4.88 -10.17 0.35
N LYS A 15 5.48 -8.99 0.55
CA LYS A 15 6.86 -8.81 1.02
C LYS A 15 7.10 -7.41 1.58
N GLY A 16 8.33 -7.18 2.03
CA GLY A 16 8.78 -5.89 2.56
C GLY A 16 8.38 -5.66 4.01
N ARG A 17 8.67 -4.45 4.50
CA ARG A 17 8.56 -4.09 5.92
C ARG A 17 7.15 -4.18 6.50
N LEU A 18 6.11 -4.09 5.67
CA LEU A 18 4.71 -4.16 6.12
C LEU A 18 4.22 -5.60 6.32
N ARG A 19 4.83 -6.61 5.69
CA ARG A 19 4.28 -7.98 5.71
C ARG A 19 4.23 -8.58 7.10
N ARG A 20 5.37 -8.63 7.80
CA ARG A 20 5.46 -9.23 9.15
C ARG A 20 4.48 -8.57 10.14
N PRO A 21 4.40 -7.24 10.26
CA PRO A 21 3.41 -6.61 11.14
C PRO A 21 1.97 -6.87 10.69
N THR A 22 1.66 -6.89 9.38
CA THR A 22 0.32 -7.25 8.88
C THR A 22 -0.07 -8.68 9.29
N VAL A 23 0.82 -9.66 9.11
CA VAL A 23 0.54 -11.05 9.51
C VAL A 23 0.30 -11.14 11.02
N ARG A 24 1.10 -10.42 11.82
CA ARG A 24 0.93 -10.37 13.28
C ARG A 24 -0.41 -9.75 13.67
N LEU A 25 -0.81 -8.66 13.00
CA LEU A 25 -2.09 -7.99 13.25
C LEU A 25 -3.26 -8.94 12.97
N LEU A 26 -3.27 -9.57 11.80
CA LEU A 26 -4.31 -10.52 11.41
C LEU A 26 -4.37 -11.72 12.37
N SER A 27 -3.22 -12.28 12.75
CA SER A 27 -3.14 -13.37 13.72
C SER A 27 -3.70 -12.98 15.09
N LYS A 28 -3.40 -11.77 15.59
CA LYS A 28 -3.99 -11.23 16.83
C LYS A 28 -5.51 -11.03 16.74
N ALA A 29 -6.02 -10.79 15.54
CA ALA A 29 -7.47 -10.71 15.28
C ALA A 29 -8.12 -12.09 15.06
N GLY A 30 -7.39 -13.20 15.28
CA GLY A 30 -7.88 -14.55 15.05
C GLY A 30 -7.89 -14.98 13.57
N ILE A 31 -7.34 -14.16 12.68
CA ILE A 31 -7.28 -14.42 11.24
C ILE A 31 -5.92 -15.04 10.91
N SER A 32 -5.90 -16.36 10.78
CA SER A 32 -4.71 -17.13 10.39
C SER A 32 -5.03 -18.03 9.19
N PRO A 33 -4.08 -18.26 8.26
CA PRO A 33 -4.24 -19.26 7.21
C PRO A 33 -4.62 -20.64 7.79
N SER A 34 -5.56 -21.35 7.16
CA SER A 34 -5.91 -22.72 7.56
C SER A 34 -4.91 -23.76 7.07
N ASN A 35 -4.04 -23.39 6.12
CA ASN A 35 -2.95 -24.22 5.63
C ASN A 35 -1.58 -23.62 5.97
N GLU A 36 -0.64 -24.46 6.40
CA GLU A 36 0.72 -24.05 6.81
C GLU A 36 1.65 -23.66 5.64
N HIS A 37 1.17 -23.71 4.39
CA HIS A 37 1.99 -23.42 3.22
C HIS A 37 2.26 -21.92 3.08
N ALA A 38 3.37 -21.49 3.69
CA ALA A 38 3.84 -20.12 3.88
C ALA A 38 4.08 -19.25 2.61
N ARG A 39 3.79 -19.77 1.40
CA ARG A 39 4.06 -19.11 0.11
C ARG A 39 2.87 -19.07 -0.86
N SER A 40 1.68 -19.51 -0.46
CA SER A 40 0.54 -19.40 -1.37
C SER A 40 0.18 -17.94 -1.62
N LEU A 41 -0.11 -17.61 -2.88
CA LEU A 41 -0.68 -16.31 -3.27
C LEU A 41 -2.09 -16.12 -2.66
N TYR A 42 -2.80 -17.23 -2.48
CA TYR A 42 -4.15 -17.32 -1.96
C TYR A 42 -4.19 -18.28 -0.77
N SER A 43 -4.65 -17.82 0.37
CA SER A 43 -4.68 -18.57 1.61
C SER A 43 -6.07 -18.50 2.22
N PRO A 44 -6.87 -19.58 2.15
CA PRO A 44 -8.04 -19.72 2.99
C PRO A 44 -7.63 -19.56 4.46
N THR A 45 -8.50 -18.98 5.27
CA THR A 45 -8.24 -18.82 6.71
C THR A 45 -8.97 -19.89 7.52
N VAL A 46 -8.70 -19.91 8.82
CA VAL A 46 -9.49 -20.69 9.79
C VAL A 46 -10.96 -20.24 9.88
N ILE A 47 -11.30 -19.07 9.32
CA ILE A 47 -12.67 -18.56 9.20
C ILE A 47 -13.19 -18.94 7.80
N PRO A 48 -14.22 -19.81 7.69
CA PRO A 48 -14.62 -20.43 6.41
C PRO A 48 -15.00 -19.47 5.29
N TRP A 49 -15.49 -18.28 5.62
CA TRP A 49 -15.92 -17.26 4.66
C TRP A 49 -14.84 -16.21 4.38
N LEU A 50 -13.61 -16.39 4.87
CA LEU A 50 -12.55 -15.40 4.79
C LEU A 50 -11.27 -16.00 4.20
N SER A 51 -10.74 -15.32 3.18
CA SER A 51 -9.49 -15.67 2.50
C SER A 51 -8.52 -14.48 2.47
N ILE A 52 -7.22 -14.77 2.48
CA ILE A 52 -6.15 -13.78 2.36
C ILE A 52 -5.45 -13.95 1.01
N VAL A 53 -5.17 -12.83 0.33
CA VAL A 53 -4.31 -12.81 -0.86
C VAL A 53 -3.07 -11.94 -0.64
N ALA A 54 -1.93 -12.38 -1.14
CA ALA A 54 -0.65 -11.70 -0.94
C ALA A 54 -0.17 -10.96 -2.20
N PHE A 55 -0.29 -9.63 -2.24
CA PHE A 55 0.12 -8.81 -3.39
C PHE A 55 1.20 -7.79 -3.05
N ARG A 56 1.85 -7.21 -4.08
CA ARG A 56 2.76 -6.08 -3.82
C ARG A 56 1.94 -4.94 -3.23
N ALA A 57 2.46 -4.28 -2.19
CA ALA A 57 1.73 -3.22 -1.50
C ALA A 57 1.22 -2.11 -2.44
N SER A 58 1.98 -1.78 -3.49
CA SER A 58 1.57 -0.80 -4.52
C SER A 58 0.34 -1.18 -5.32
N ASP A 59 0.03 -2.47 -5.41
CA ASP A 59 -1.02 -2.99 -6.29
C ASP A 59 -2.34 -3.19 -5.52
N ILE A 60 -2.27 -3.27 -4.19
CA ILE A 60 -3.40 -3.51 -3.30
C ILE A 60 -4.55 -2.48 -3.49
N PRO A 61 -4.30 -1.16 -3.58
CA PRO A 61 -5.40 -0.20 -3.77
C PRO A 61 -6.26 -0.48 -5.01
N ARG A 62 -5.63 -0.86 -6.13
CA ARG A 62 -6.33 -1.18 -7.39
C ARG A 62 -7.03 -2.54 -7.35
N LEU A 63 -6.52 -3.48 -6.56
CA LEU A 63 -7.20 -4.76 -6.34
C LEU A 63 -8.52 -4.56 -5.58
N VAL A 64 -8.52 -3.65 -4.61
CA VAL A 64 -9.74 -3.29 -3.87
C VAL A 64 -10.70 -2.52 -4.76
N GLU A 65 -10.23 -1.50 -5.47
CA GLU A 65 -11.07 -0.71 -6.40
C GLU A 65 -11.75 -1.58 -7.48
N SER A 66 -11.06 -2.61 -7.98
CA SER A 66 -11.60 -3.51 -9.01
C SER A 66 -12.50 -4.62 -8.46
N GLY A 67 -12.64 -4.77 -7.14
CA GLY A 67 -13.37 -5.88 -6.50
C GLY A 67 -12.70 -7.25 -6.67
N ALA A 68 -11.39 -7.27 -6.98
CA ALA A 68 -10.58 -8.48 -6.96
C ALA A 68 -10.26 -8.92 -5.53
N ALA A 69 -10.17 -7.96 -4.61
CA ALA A 69 -10.21 -8.14 -3.16
C ALA A 69 -11.24 -7.19 -2.56
N ASP A 70 -11.87 -7.58 -1.45
CA ASP A 70 -12.89 -6.74 -0.79
C ASP A 70 -12.26 -5.74 0.17
N LEU A 71 -11.16 -6.13 0.81
CA LEU A 71 -10.39 -5.29 1.73
C LEU A 71 -8.90 -5.35 1.39
N GLY A 72 -8.14 -4.33 1.80
CA GLY A 72 -6.70 -4.26 1.55
C GLY A 72 -5.93 -3.58 2.67
N ILE A 73 -4.79 -4.18 3.05
CA ILE A 73 -3.83 -3.58 3.97
C ILE A 73 -2.61 -3.12 3.17
N THR A 74 -2.37 -1.81 3.12
CA THR A 74 -1.21 -1.24 2.40
C THR A 74 -0.67 0.01 3.10
N GLY A 75 0.40 0.58 2.55
CA GLY A 75 0.90 1.89 2.97
C GLY A 75 0.03 3.02 2.43
N TYR A 76 -0.16 4.06 3.25
CA TYR A 76 -0.91 5.27 2.87
C TYR A 76 -0.30 5.97 1.64
N ASP A 77 1.03 5.93 1.51
CA ASP A 77 1.75 6.41 0.33
C ASP A 77 1.32 5.71 -0.96
N PHE A 78 1.17 4.38 -0.94
CA PHE A 78 0.68 3.64 -2.10
C PHE A 78 -0.79 3.90 -2.41
N MET A 79 -1.64 4.01 -1.39
CA MET A 79 -3.05 4.38 -1.58
C MET A 79 -3.15 5.73 -2.29
N VAL A 80 -2.47 6.75 -1.77
CA VAL A 80 -2.50 8.11 -2.31
C VAL A 80 -1.83 8.21 -3.69
N GLU A 81 -0.73 7.49 -3.94
CA GLU A 81 -0.07 7.48 -5.25
C GLU A 81 -0.91 6.77 -6.31
N SER A 82 -1.63 5.70 -5.94
CA SER A 82 -2.40 4.89 -6.88
C SER A 82 -3.57 5.64 -7.53
N GLY A 83 -4.13 6.64 -6.82
CA GLY A 83 -5.36 7.33 -7.21
C GLY A 83 -6.62 6.47 -7.20
N ALA A 84 -6.56 5.26 -6.61
CA ALA A 84 -7.68 4.34 -6.56
C ALA A 84 -8.84 4.90 -5.72
N LYS A 85 -10.08 4.69 -6.18
CA LYS A 85 -11.32 5.09 -5.49
C LYS A 85 -11.68 4.06 -4.43
N VAL A 86 -11.00 4.14 -3.29
CA VAL A 86 -11.23 3.27 -2.13
C VAL A 86 -11.48 4.12 -0.88
N GLN A 87 -12.18 3.55 0.10
CA GLN A 87 -12.38 4.19 1.39
C GLN A 87 -11.28 3.76 2.36
N GLU A 88 -10.64 4.74 3.01
CA GLU A 88 -9.79 4.49 4.16
C GLU A 88 -10.65 4.12 5.37
N LEU A 89 -10.42 2.94 5.95
CA LEU A 89 -11.20 2.46 7.09
C LEU A 89 -10.49 2.71 8.42
N LEU A 90 -9.19 2.43 8.50
CA LEU A 90 -8.41 2.44 9.75
C LEU A 90 -6.94 2.77 9.50
N ASP A 91 -6.37 3.62 10.36
CA ASP A 91 -4.92 3.73 10.54
C ASP A 91 -4.45 2.65 11.52
N LEU A 92 -3.67 1.68 11.02
CA LEU A 92 -3.22 0.51 11.78
C LEU A 92 -2.04 0.80 12.72
N GLN A 93 -1.57 2.05 12.81
CA GLN A 93 -0.55 2.50 13.76
C GLN A 93 0.80 1.76 13.65
N TYR A 94 1.19 1.34 12.44
CA TYR A 94 2.53 0.82 12.15
C TYR A 94 2.98 1.18 10.73
N GLY A 95 4.26 0.93 10.44
CA GLY A 95 4.77 1.18 9.10
C GLY A 95 5.01 2.66 8.81
N PHE A 96 5.14 3.49 9.85
CA PHE A 96 5.47 4.90 9.76
C PHE A 96 6.66 5.16 8.83
N SER A 97 6.53 6.19 8.01
CA SER A 97 7.55 6.70 7.12
C SER A 97 7.32 8.19 6.87
N LYS A 98 8.37 8.91 6.49
CA LYS A 98 8.28 10.30 6.06
C LYS A 98 8.77 10.39 4.63
N MET A 99 7.93 10.92 3.74
CA MET A 99 8.34 11.23 2.37
C MET A 99 9.02 12.61 2.35
N VAL A 100 10.21 12.69 1.75
CA VAL A 100 11.01 13.91 1.68
C VAL A 100 11.47 14.15 0.25
N LEU A 101 11.65 15.42 -0.10
CA LEU A 101 12.45 15.81 -1.25
C LEU A 101 13.90 15.91 -0.80
N ALA A 102 14.81 15.23 -1.49
CA ALA A 102 16.23 15.21 -1.16
C ALA A 102 17.06 15.69 -2.35
N VAL A 103 18.19 16.33 -2.04
CA VAL A 103 19.20 16.79 -3.00
C VAL A 103 20.58 16.31 -2.52
N PRO A 104 21.60 16.29 -3.40
CA PRO A 104 22.98 16.02 -2.96
C PRO A 104 23.40 16.97 -1.84
N GLU A 105 24.19 16.50 -0.89
CA GLU A 105 24.61 17.27 0.30
C GLU A 105 25.34 18.58 -0.07
N GLY A 106 26.16 18.59 -1.12
CA GLY A 106 26.84 19.80 -1.61
C GLY A 106 25.98 20.71 -2.51
N SER A 107 24.68 20.42 -2.65
CA SER A 107 23.79 21.23 -3.48
C SER A 107 23.50 22.59 -2.84
N LYS A 108 23.38 23.63 -3.66
CA LYS A 108 22.91 24.96 -3.23
C LYS A 108 21.39 25.05 -3.04
N ILE A 109 20.66 23.96 -3.27
CA ILE A 109 19.20 23.88 -3.14
C ILE A 109 18.87 23.64 -1.66
N SER A 110 18.17 24.59 -1.05
CA SER A 110 17.72 24.55 0.34
C SER A 110 16.20 24.40 0.47
N SER A 111 15.47 24.74 -0.60
CA SER A 111 14.01 24.69 -0.65
C SER A 111 13.51 24.21 -2.02
N PRO A 112 12.24 23.74 -2.12
CA PRO A 112 11.65 23.42 -3.41
C PRO A 112 11.65 24.61 -4.39
N LYS A 113 11.62 25.86 -3.91
CA LYS A 113 11.62 27.06 -4.76
C LYS A 113 12.96 27.30 -5.45
N ASP A 114 14.03 26.70 -4.94
CA ASP A 114 15.37 26.83 -5.54
C ASP A 114 15.55 25.87 -6.73
N LEU A 115 14.56 25.02 -7.01
CA LEU A 115 14.53 24.15 -8.17
C LEU A 115 14.44 24.98 -9.46
N LYS A 116 15.48 24.90 -10.28
CA LYS A 116 15.53 25.60 -11.59
C LYS A 116 14.58 24.98 -12.61
N ALA A 117 14.29 25.73 -13.68
CA ALA A 117 13.64 25.16 -14.86
C ALA A 117 14.41 23.93 -15.35
N LYS A 118 13.69 22.84 -15.68
CA LYS A 118 14.21 21.56 -16.19
C LYS A 118 14.90 20.62 -15.15
N VAL A 119 14.67 20.78 -13.85
CA VAL A 119 15.10 19.75 -12.88
C VAL A 119 14.35 18.44 -13.12
N ARG A 120 15.08 17.32 -13.09
CA ARG A 120 14.51 15.97 -13.14
C ARG A 120 14.42 15.40 -11.73
N ILE A 121 13.25 14.87 -11.39
CA ILE A 121 13.00 14.23 -10.09
C ILE A 121 12.82 12.73 -10.32
N ALA A 122 13.72 11.93 -9.75
CA ALA A 122 13.62 10.48 -9.75
C ALA A 122 12.81 10.03 -8.52
N THR A 123 11.67 9.37 -8.74
CA THR A 123 10.82 8.89 -7.66
C THR A 123 9.92 7.74 -8.12
N LYS A 124 9.56 6.86 -7.18
CA LYS A 124 8.49 5.87 -7.36
C LYS A 124 7.10 6.49 -7.19
N PHE A 125 7.01 7.70 -6.64
CA PHE A 125 5.77 8.38 -6.29
C PHE A 125 5.57 9.66 -7.12
N PRO A 126 5.47 9.57 -8.46
CA PRO A 126 5.41 10.73 -9.33
C PRO A 126 4.14 11.57 -9.14
N SER A 127 3.01 10.97 -8.77
CA SER A 127 1.75 11.69 -8.57
C SER A 127 1.78 12.50 -7.27
N ILE A 128 2.30 11.92 -6.19
CA ILE A 128 2.55 12.63 -4.93
C ILE A 128 3.56 13.76 -5.15
N ALA A 129 4.69 13.48 -5.82
CA ALA A 129 5.72 14.48 -6.09
C ALA A 129 5.18 15.67 -6.90
N ARG A 130 4.42 15.41 -7.98
CA ARG A 130 3.78 16.46 -8.78
C ARG A 130 2.82 17.30 -7.95
N ARG A 131 1.96 16.67 -7.15
CA ARG A 131 1.01 17.40 -6.29
C ARG A 131 1.73 18.25 -5.25
N TYR A 132 2.79 17.73 -4.64
CA TYR A 132 3.61 18.45 -3.69
C TYR A 132 4.27 19.69 -4.30
N LEU A 133 4.91 19.56 -5.47
CA LEU A 133 5.60 20.66 -6.15
C LEU A 133 4.63 21.72 -6.65
N LYS A 134 3.52 21.29 -7.26
CA LYS A 134 2.44 22.20 -7.68
C LYS A 134 1.92 23.04 -6.51
N ALA A 135 1.72 22.41 -5.35
CA ALA A 135 1.31 23.13 -4.13
C ALA A 135 2.37 24.09 -3.58
N LYS A 136 3.64 23.96 -4.00
CA LYS A 136 4.75 24.87 -3.68
C LYS A 136 5.02 25.92 -4.77
N GLY A 137 4.24 25.92 -5.86
CA GLY A 137 4.42 26.83 -7.00
C GLY A 137 5.61 26.47 -7.88
N VAL A 138 5.99 25.18 -7.92
CA VAL A 138 7.09 24.63 -8.73
C VAL A 138 6.55 23.70 -9.80
#